data_AF-A0A316TBR1-F1
#
_entry.id   AF-A0A316TBR1-F1
#
_cell.length_a   1.000
_cell.length_b   1.000
_cell.length_c   1.000
_cell.angle_alpha   90.00
_cell.angle_beta   90.00
_cell.angle_gamma   90.00
#
_symmetry.space_group_name_H-M   'P 1'
#
loop_
_entity.id
_entity.type
_entity.pdbx_description
1 polymer ?
#
loop_
_entity_poly.entity_id
_entity_poly.type
_entity_poly.pdbx_seq_one_letter_code
_entity_poly.pdbx_strand_id
1 'polypeptide(L)'
;MTQTQKTPLGRKIGRFLFLVLIHMLLSLPFKVMIMIPGFTDIRPVTCLQPIFGLFFGQTGALAFAVGNLISDVLSDSLQWSCIAGFIANYLYVVMVYKLWHMIRKKAFSLRDSRDFLAYIAIILISAVVLTVMISFGVYAVQPEVDLVTLIGTIFCNNTIFPIILGAPIMIIMQEEFHLLDLWTRRKKEESADEDSPAEK
;
A
#
# COMPACT_ATOMS: atom_id res chain seq x y z
N MET A 1 14.39 21.13 -27.32
CA MET A 1 15.10 20.24 -26.38
C MET A 1 14.47 20.41 -25.01
N THR A 2 13.43 19.64 -24.72
CA THR A 2 12.59 19.83 -23.53
C THR A 2 13.18 19.06 -22.36
N GLN A 3 13.67 19.79 -21.36
CA GLN A 3 14.01 19.16 -20.09
C GLN A 3 12.72 18.69 -19.44
N THR A 4 12.47 17.37 -19.39
CA THR A 4 11.72 16.78 -18.28
C THR A 4 12.24 17.44 -17.01
N GLN A 5 11.45 18.27 -16.35
CA GLN A 5 11.78 18.69 -14.98
C GLN A 5 11.70 17.43 -14.12
N LYS A 6 12.77 16.63 -14.14
CA LYS A 6 12.94 15.48 -13.27
C LYS A 6 12.78 16.03 -11.88
N THR A 7 11.69 15.66 -11.22
CA THR A 7 11.52 15.93 -9.80
C THR A 7 12.85 15.64 -9.11
N PRO A 8 13.45 16.64 -8.43
CA PRO A 8 14.82 16.54 -7.99
C PRO A 8 14.95 15.29 -7.13
N LEU A 9 16.01 14.51 -7.36
CA LEU A 9 16.19 13.19 -6.73
C LEU A 9 15.98 13.26 -5.21
N GLY A 10 16.45 14.34 -4.57
CA GLY A 10 16.23 14.62 -3.15
C GLY A 10 14.75 14.69 -2.73
N ARG A 11 13.85 15.22 -3.56
CA ARG A 11 12.40 15.26 -3.27
C ARG A 11 11.77 13.87 -3.35
N LYS A 12 12.24 12.99 -4.24
CA LYS A 12 11.77 11.59 -4.31
C LYS A 12 12.23 10.79 -3.09
N ILE A 13 13.49 10.95 -2.70
CA ILE A 13 14.06 10.32 -1.51
C ILE A 13 13.33 10.82 -0.25
N GLY A 14 13.13 12.13 -0.12
CA GLY A 14 12.41 12.71 1.02
C GLY A 14 10.98 12.16 1.15
N ARG A 15 10.25 12.03 0.03
CA ARG A 15 8.92 11.40 0.03
C ARG A 15 8.98 9.94 0.47
N PHE A 16 9.93 9.16 -0.05
CA PHE A 16 10.10 7.76 0.34
C PHE A 16 10.35 7.62 1.84
N LEU A 17 11.32 8.37 2.39
CA LEU A 17 11.65 8.34 3.82
C LEU A 17 10.47 8.77 4.70
N PHE A 18 9.73 9.78 4.28
CA PHE A 18 8.54 10.23 4.98
C PHE A 18 7.45 9.15 5.03
N LEU A 19 7.22 8.44 3.92
CA LEU A 19 6.24 7.35 3.89
C LEU A 19 6.67 6.16 4.76
N VAL A 20 7.96 5.82 4.76
CA VAL A 20 8.51 4.79 5.67
C VAL A 20 8.28 5.20 7.13
N LEU A 21 8.56 6.46 7.47
CA LEU A 21 8.35 6.98 8.82
C LEU A 21 6.88 6.89 9.24
N ILE A 22 5.94 7.33 8.39
CA ILE A 22 4.50 7.22 8.68
C ILE A 22 4.11 5.76 8.92
N HIS A 23 4.58 4.85 8.07
CA HIS A 23 4.31 3.42 8.24
C HIS A 23 4.78 2.94 9.62
N MET A 24 6.03 3.25 9.99
CA MET A 24 6.60 2.81 11.27
C MET A 24 5.87 3.40 12.48
N LEU A 25 5.54 4.70 12.44
CA LEU A 25 4.82 5.38 13.51
C LEU A 25 3.45 4.73 13.77
N LEU A 26 2.77 4.30 12.71
CA LEU A 26 1.50 3.62 12.85
C LEU A 26 1.65 2.13 13.17
N SER A 27 2.72 1.47 12.72
CA SER A 27 2.96 0.04 12.88
C SER A 27 3.40 -0.34 14.30
N LEU A 28 4.44 0.33 14.83
CA LEU A 28 5.12 -0.08 16.07
C LEU A 28 4.21 -0.13 17.31
N PRO A 29 3.27 0.80 17.55
CA PRO A 29 2.41 0.75 18.73
C PRO A 29 1.51 -0.49 18.76
N PHE A 30 1.16 -1.04 17.60
CA PHE A 30 0.25 -2.18 17.48
C PHE A 30 0.96 -3.53 17.45
N LYS A 31 2.30 -3.56 17.36
CA LYS A 31 3.09 -4.78 17.43
C LYS A 31 2.97 -5.55 18.74
N VAL A 32 2.40 -4.92 19.79
CA VAL A 32 2.07 -5.58 21.06
C VAL A 32 0.81 -6.45 20.98
N MET A 33 -0.05 -6.25 19.98
CA MET A 33 -1.30 -7.02 19.79
C MET A 33 -1.02 -8.31 19.00
N ILE A 34 -0.20 -9.17 19.58
CA ILE A 34 0.30 -10.40 18.97
C ILE A 34 -0.83 -11.43 18.88
N MET A 35 -1.04 -11.99 17.68
CA MET A 35 -1.93 -13.13 17.46
C MET A 35 -1.14 -14.44 17.37
N ILE A 36 0.00 -14.42 16.67
CA ILE A 36 0.97 -15.53 16.65
C ILE A 36 2.37 -14.93 16.85
N PRO A 37 3.08 -15.30 17.93
CA PRO A 37 4.41 -14.78 18.23
C PRO A 37 5.37 -14.90 17.04
N GLY A 38 5.97 -13.78 16.63
CA GLY A 38 6.93 -13.70 15.54
C GLY A 38 6.35 -13.74 14.12
N PHE A 39 5.05 -14.02 13.93
CA PHE A 39 4.46 -14.18 12.59
C PHE A 39 3.34 -13.19 12.27
N THR A 40 2.42 -12.95 13.21
CA THR A 40 1.28 -12.07 12.92
C THR A 40 0.71 -11.40 14.17
N ASP A 41 0.28 -10.16 13.98
CA ASP A 41 -0.27 -9.24 14.97
C ASP A 41 -1.51 -8.54 14.37
N ILE A 42 -2.31 -7.84 15.17
CA ILE A 42 -3.40 -7.01 14.66
C ILE A 42 -2.80 -5.73 14.09
N ARG A 43 -3.06 -5.44 12.82
CA ARG A 43 -2.30 -4.45 12.03
C ARG A 43 -3.14 -3.32 11.47
N PRO A 44 -3.55 -2.31 12.27
CA PRO A 44 -4.23 -1.12 11.76
C PRO A 44 -3.45 -0.40 10.65
N VAL A 45 -2.11 -0.51 10.64
CA VAL A 45 -1.23 0.07 9.62
C VAL A 45 -1.54 -0.38 8.19
N THR A 46 -2.18 -1.54 7.99
CA THR A 46 -2.57 -2.01 6.64
C THR A 46 -3.57 -1.06 5.97
N CYS A 47 -4.27 -0.19 6.72
CA CYS A 47 -5.11 0.86 6.15
C CYS A 47 -4.33 1.78 5.18
N LEU A 48 -3.01 1.90 5.37
CA LEU A 48 -2.14 2.70 4.51
C LEU A 48 -1.79 2.03 3.19
N GLN A 49 -1.99 0.72 3.03
CA GLN A 49 -1.65 0.02 1.77
C GLN A 49 -2.34 0.64 0.54
N PRO A 50 -3.68 0.82 0.51
CA PRO A 50 -4.33 1.46 -0.62
C PRO A 50 -3.91 2.92 -0.80
N ILE A 51 -3.67 3.65 0.29
CA ILE A 51 -3.21 5.04 0.26
C ILE A 51 -1.84 5.14 -0.41
N PHE A 52 -0.90 4.29 0.00
CA PHE A 52 0.46 4.25 -0.54
C PHE A 52 0.43 3.86 -2.01
N GLY A 53 -0.45 2.94 -2.40
CA GLY A 53 -0.60 2.52 -3.80
C GLY A 53 -1.17 3.62 -4.68
N LEU A 54 -2.36 4.11 -4.34
CA LEU A 54 -3.11 5.03 -5.21
C LEU A 54 -2.47 6.42 -5.29
N PHE A 55 -1.96 6.95 -4.17
CA PHE A 55 -1.44 8.32 -4.08
C PHE A 55 0.08 8.41 -4.20
N PHE A 56 0.81 7.30 -4.06
CA PHE A 56 2.28 7.27 -4.13
C PHE A 56 2.86 6.16 -5.03
N GLY A 57 2.01 5.30 -5.62
CA GLY A 57 2.39 4.34 -6.67
C GLY A 57 3.49 3.38 -6.24
N GLN A 58 4.51 3.22 -7.09
CA GLN A 58 5.64 2.34 -6.81
C GLN A 58 6.48 2.80 -5.63
N THR A 59 6.64 4.12 -5.43
CA THR A 59 7.38 4.65 -4.28
C THR A 59 6.64 4.33 -2.98
N GLY A 60 5.31 4.44 -2.98
CA GLY A 60 4.49 3.99 -1.86
C GLY A 60 4.58 2.50 -1.62
N ALA A 61 4.51 1.67 -2.67
CA ALA A 61 4.65 0.22 -2.54
C ALA A 61 5.98 -0.18 -1.89
N LEU A 62 7.09 0.40 -2.34
CA LEU A 62 8.40 0.13 -1.77
C LEU A 62 8.50 0.65 -0.33
N ALA A 63 7.98 1.85 -0.06
CA ALA A 63 7.99 2.41 1.29
C ALA A 63 7.18 1.56 2.29
N PHE A 64 6.03 1.00 1.86
CA PHE A 64 5.23 0.11 2.70
C PHE A 64 5.99 -1.18 3.01
N ALA A 65 6.59 -1.81 1.99
CA ALA A 65 7.35 -3.04 2.16
C ALA A 65 8.59 -2.86 3.05
N VAL A 66 9.34 -1.78 2.83
CA VAL A 66 10.51 -1.42 3.66
C VAL A 66 10.08 -1.06 5.07
N GLY A 67 9.03 -0.26 5.25
CA GLY A 67 8.48 0.09 6.55
C GLY A 67 8.04 -1.14 7.34
N ASN A 68 7.43 -2.13 6.67
CA ASN A 68 7.07 -3.40 7.30
C ASN A 68 8.33 -4.13 7.79
N LEU A 69 9.32 -4.30 6.92
CA LEU A 69 10.55 -5.01 7.27
C LEU A 69 11.29 -4.34 8.43
N ILE A 70 11.40 -3.00 8.43
CA ILE A 70 12.02 -2.26 9.54
C ILE A 70 11.20 -2.44 10.83
N SER A 71 9.87 -2.41 10.74
CA SER A 71 9.03 -2.64 11.92
C SER A 71 9.26 -4.04 12.51
N ASP A 72 9.39 -5.06 11.67
CA ASP A 72 9.67 -6.44 12.10
C ASP A 72 11.06 -6.55 12.75
N VAL A 73 12.07 -5.82 12.25
CA VAL A 73 13.41 -5.74 12.86
C VAL A 73 13.35 -5.09 14.24
N LEU A 74 12.61 -3.98 14.38
CA LEU A 74 12.52 -3.24 15.64
C LEU A 74 11.62 -3.89 16.69
N SER A 75 10.75 -4.82 16.28
CA SER A 75 9.87 -5.58 17.18
C SER A 75 10.37 -7.00 17.44
N ASP A 76 11.67 -7.27 17.23
CA ASP A 76 12.31 -8.58 17.40
C ASP A 76 11.57 -9.73 16.68
N SER A 77 10.87 -9.42 15.59
CA SER A 77 10.07 -10.34 14.79
C SER A 77 10.74 -10.68 13.46
N LEU A 78 12.04 -10.44 13.34
CA LEU A 78 12.80 -10.71 12.12
C LEU A 78 12.97 -12.22 11.93
N GLN A 79 12.39 -12.73 10.86
CA GLN A 79 12.45 -14.14 10.47
C GLN A 79 12.71 -14.28 8.97
N TRP A 80 13.05 -15.50 8.53
CA TRP A 80 13.19 -15.81 7.10
C TRP A 80 11.89 -15.58 6.30
N SER A 81 10.75 -15.72 6.98
CA SER A 81 9.41 -15.43 6.42
C SER A 81 9.22 -13.94 6.07
N CYS A 82 10.01 -13.03 6.64
CA CYS A 82 9.95 -11.59 6.35
C CYS A 82 10.30 -11.27 4.88
N ILE A 83 11.03 -12.14 4.17
CA ILE A 83 11.28 -11.97 2.73
C ILE A 83 9.97 -12.13 1.95
N ALA A 84 9.18 -13.16 2.26
CA ALA A 84 7.85 -13.33 1.70
C ALA A 84 6.93 -12.16 2.10
N GLY A 85 7.00 -11.72 3.35
CA GLY A 85 6.31 -10.53 3.85
C GLY A 85 6.64 -9.26 3.05
N PHE A 86 7.91 -8.99 2.79
CA PHE A 86 8.37 -7.85 2.00
C PHE A 86 7.79 -7.87 0.59
N ILE A 87 7.93 -9.00 -0.11
CA ILE A 87 7.46 -9.14 -1.50
C ILE A 87 5.94 -9.06 -1.57
N ALA A 88 5.24 -9.74 -0.67
CA ALA A 88 3.78 -9.75 -0.62
C ALA A 88 3.19 -8.35 -0.35
N ASN A 89 3.78 -7.61 0.60
CA ASN A 89 3.37 -6.23 0.89
C ASN A 89 3.61 -5.29 -0.29
N TYR A 90 4.78 -5.39 -0.94
CA TYR A 90 5.06 -4.62 -2.15
C TYR A 90 4.02 -4.94 -3.24
N LEU A 91 3.77 -6.23 -3.48
CA LEU A 91 2.86 -6.68 -4.53
C LEU A 91 1.42 -6.24 -4.26
N TYR A 92 0.93 -6.36 -3.02
CA TYR A 92 -0.40 -5.89 -2.64
C TYR A 92 -0.60 -4.42 -3.02
N VAL A 93 0.33 -3.56 -2.60
CA VAL A 93 0.21 -2.11 -2.85
C VAL A 93 0.28 -1.82 -4.35
N VAL A 94 1.12 -2.55 -5.10
CA VAL A 94 1.18 -2.45 -6.56
C VAL A 94 -0.12 -2.89 -7.22
N MET A 95 -0.69 -4.01 -6.78
CA MET A 95 -1.94 -4.54 -7.28
C MET A 95 -3.07 -3.56 -7.08
N VAL A 96 -3.19 -2.95 -5.89
CA VAL A 96 -4.27 -2.00 -5.61
C VAL A 96 -4.32 -0.87 -6.65
N TYR A 97 -3.20 -0.20 -6.91
CA TYR A 97 -3.23 0.91 -7.87
C TYR A 97 -3.29 0.42 -9.32
N LYS A 98 -2.63 -0.69 -9.69
CA LYS A 98 -2.68 -1.17 -11.08
C LYS A 98 -4.06 -1.70 -11.45
N LEU A 99 -4.66 -2.52 -10.60
CA LEU A 99 -5.99 -3.08 -10.83
C LEU A 99 -7.04 -1.98 -10.91
N TRP A 100 -6.94 -0.93 -10.07
CA TRP A 100 -7.84 0.22 -10.16
C TRP A 100 -7.83 0.85 -11.56
N HIS A 101 -6.66 1.22 -12.06
CA HIS A 101 -6.54 1.91 -13.35
C HIS A 101 -6.84 0.98 -14.53
N MET A 102 -6.62 -0.32 -14.39
CA MET A 102 -7.00 -1.32 -15.37
C MET A 102 -8.53 -1.48 -15.48
N ILE A 103 -9.23 -1.53 -14.35
CA ILE A 103 -10.68 -1.79 -14.27
C ILE A 103 -11.49 -0.53 -14.51
N ARG A 104 -11.17 0.57 -13.82
CA ARG A 104 -11.98 1.80 -13.83
C ARG A 104 -11.56 2.78 -14.91
N LYS A 105 -10.28 2.74 -15.35
CA LYS A 105 -9.72 3.64 -16.39
C LYS A 105 -9.97 5.13 -16.16
N LYS A 106 -10.18 5.52 -14.91
CA LYS A 106 -10.45 6.89 -14.47
C LYS A 106 -9.74 7.17 -13.15
N ALA A 107 -9.72 8.44 -12.76
CA ALA A 107 -9.20 8.89 -11.48
C ALA A 107 -9.82 8.10 -10.33
N PHE A 108 -9.03 7.84 -9.28
CA PHE A 108 -9.55 7.21 -8.08
C PHE A 108 -10.61 8.11 -7.43
N SER A 109 -11.74 7.53 -7.05
CA SER A 109 -12.82 8.23 -6.34
C SER A 109 -13.66 7.18 -5.65
N LEU A 110 -14.12 7.44 -4.43
CA LEU A 110 -15.03 6.56 -3.69
C LEU A 110 -16.45 7.12 -3.56
N ARG A 111 -16.79 8.14 -4.38
CA ARG A 111 -18.11 8.77 -4.36
C ARG A 111 -19.22 7.91 -4.93
N ASP A 112 -18.91 7.10 -5.94
CA ASP A 112 -19.88 6.25 -6.62
C ASP A 112 -19.91 4.86 -5.98
N SER A 113 -21.09 4.27 -5.84
CA SER A 113 -21.25 2.94 -5.25
C SER A 113 -20.53 1.86 -6.07
N ARG A 114 -20.47 2.01 -7.40
CA ARG A 114 -19.73 1.08 -8.27
C ARG A 114 -18.22 1.21 -8.10
N ASP A 115 -17.72 2.41 -7.85
CA ASP A 115 -16.32 2.67 -7.54
C ASP A 115 -15.94 2.08 -6.18
N PHE A 116 -16.79 2.28 -5.18
CA PHE A 116 -16.61 1.70 -3.85
C PHE A 116 -16.62 0.17 -3.89
N LEU A 117 -17.54 -0.44 -4.65
CA LEU A 117 -17.57 -1.89 -4.83
C LEU A 117 -16.33 -2.41 -5.58
N ALA A 118 -15.88 -1.70 -6.63
CA ALA A 118 -14.65 -2.05 -7.32
C ALA A 118 -13.42 -1.94 -6.40
N TYR A 119 -13.38 -0.92 -5.55
CA TYR A 119 -12.35 -0.77 -4.53
C TYR A 119 -12.33 -1.96 -3.56
N ILE A 120 -13.48 -2.35 -3.00
CA ILE A 120 -13.59 -3.53 -2.13
C ILE A 120 -13.10 -4.80 -2.84
N ALA A 121 -13.53 -5.03 -4.08
CA ALA A 121 -13.09 -6.19 -4.86
C ALA A 121 -11.57 -6.21 -5.08
N ILE A 122 -10.96 -5.06 -5.37
CA ILE A 122 -9.51 -4.94 -5.53
C ILE A 122 -8.78 -5.22 -4.22
N ILE A 123 -9.27 -4.71 -3.09
CA ILE A 123 -8.73 -5.01 -1.76
C ILE A 123 -8.78 -6.50 -1.48
N LEU A 124 -9.93 -7.16 -1.70
CA LEU A 124 -10.11 -8.59 -1.47
C LEU A 124 -9.14 -9.43 -2.33
N ILE A 125 -9.05 -9.15 -3.63
CA ILE A 125 -8.14 -9.87 -4.53
C ILE A 125 -6.68 -9.69 -4.10
N SER A 126 -6.29 -8.47 -3.77
CA SER A 126 -4.93 -8.17 -3.32
C SER A 126 -4.63 -8.84 -1.97
N ALA A 127 -5.60 -8.86 -1.05
CA ALA A 127 -5.48 -9.50 0.25
C ALA A 127 -5.33 -11.02 0.14
N VAL A 128 -6.06 -11.68 -0.78
CA VAL A 128 -5.88 -13.11 -1.05
C VAL A 128 -4.46 -13.39 -1.51
N VAL A 129 -3.95 -12.66 -2.50
CA VAL A 129 -2.59 -12.87 -3.01
C VAL A 129 -1.55 -12.67 -1.91
N LEU A 130 -1.67 -11.59 -1.15
CA LEU A 130 -0.77 -11.32 -0.02
C LEU A 130 -0.84 -12.44 1.03
N THR A 131 -2.04 -12.88 1.39
CA THR A 131 -2.24 -13.91 2.41
C THR A 131 -1.64 -15.23 1.99
N VAL A 132 -1.85 -15.66 0.74
CA VAL A 132 -1.27 -16.89 0.20
C VAL A 132 0.25 -16.83 0.22
N MET A 133 0.84 -15.73 -0.24
CA MET A 133 2.30 -15.56 -0.28
C MET A 133 2.94 -15.58 1.11
N ILE A 134 2.38 -14.84 2.07
CA ILE A 134 2.90 -14.81 3.44
C ILE A 134 2.70 -16.17 4.10
N SER A 135 1.52 -16.77 3.99
CA SER A 135 1.25 -18.06 4.63
C SER A 135 2.18 -19.17 4.11
N PHE A 136 2.46 -19.18 2.81
CA PHE A 136 3.45 -20.09 2.23
C PHE A 136 4.86 -19.82 2.77
N GLY A 137 5.28 -18.56 2.83
CA GLY A 137 6.59 -18.18 3.36
C GLY A 137 6.76 -18.50 4.84
N VAL A 138 5.69 -18.39 5.63
CA VAL A 138 5.67 -18.76 7.04
C VAL A 138 5.69 -20.28 7.21
N TYR A 139 4.83 -21.01 6.50
CA TYR A 139 4.77 -22.47 6.56
C TYR A 139 6.10 -23.13 6.14
N ALA A 140 6.84 -22.52 5.21
CA ALA A 140 8.16 -22.99 4.81
C ALA A 140 9.22 -22.87 5.93
N VAL A 141 9.02 -21.97 6.90
CA VAL A 141 9.94 -21.75 8.04
C VAL A 141 9.46 -22.48 9.29
N GLN A 142 8.14 -22.49 9.54
CA GLN A 142 7.51 -23.12 10.69
C GLN A 142 6.24 -23.87 10.26
N PRO A 143 6.37 -25.15 9.87
CA PRO A 143 5.24 -25.97 9.41
C PRO A 143 4.15 -26.19 10.46
N GLU A 144 4.52 -26.22 11.74
CA GLU A 144 3.64 -26.41 12.90
C GLU A 144 2.84 -25.16 13.31
N VAL A 145 2.89 -24.07 12.54
CA VAL A 145 2.09 -22.86 12.80
C VAL A 145 0.59 -23.16 12.70
N ASP A 146 -0.22 -22.50 13.54
CA ASP A 146 -1.68 -22.51 13.38
C ASP A 146 -2.07 -21.73 12.12
N LEU A 147 -2.25 -22.47 11.02
CA LEU A 147 -2.53 -21.93 9.71
C LEU A 147 -3.89 -21.21 9.64
N VAL A 148 -4.88 -21.64 10.43
CA VAL A 148 -6.22 -21.02 10.43
C VAL A 148 -6.13 -19.63 11.03
N THR A 149 -5.48 -19.51 12.20
CA THR A 149 -5.27 -18.21 12.84
C THR A 149 -4.37 -17.31 11.98
N LEU A 150 -3.33 -17.86 11.36
CA LEU A 150 -2.41 -17.10 10.51
C LEU A 150 -3.13 -16.51 9.28
N ILE A 151 -3.79 -17.36 8.50
CA ILE A 151 -4.54 -16.95 7.30
C ILE A 151 -5.63 -15.98 7.68
N GLY A 152 -6.43 -16.30 8.71
CA GLY A 152 -7.52 -15.46 9.16
C GLY A 152 -7.05 -14.06 9.58
N THR A 153 -5.99 -13.98 10.38
CA THR A 153 -5.44 -12.70 10.86
C THR A 153 -4.89 -11.87 9.72
N ILE A 154 -4.08 -12.45 8.83
CA ILE A 154 -3.49 -11.72 7.70
C ILE A 154 -4.60 -11.24 6.75
N PHE A 155 -5.51 -12.11 6.36
CA PHE A 155 -6.60 -11.75 5.44
C PHE A 155 -7.49 -10.64 6.01
N CYS A 156 -7.91 -10.78 7.28
CA CYS A 156 -8.75 -9.79 7.96
C CYS A 156 -8.03 -8.46 8.11
N ASN A 157 -6.77 -8.43 8.55
CA ASN A 157 -5.98 -7.19 8.64
C ASN A 157 -5.90 -6.46 7.30
N ASN A 158 -5.63 -7.18 6.21
CA ASN A 158 -5.43 -6.61 4.87
C ASN A 158 -6.74 -6.38 4.11
N THR A 159 -7.89 -6.59 4.75
CA THR A 159 -9.22 -6.32 4.20
C THR A 159 -9.97 -5.29 5.04
N ILE A 160 -10.12 -5.55 6.34
CA ILE A 160 -10.95 -4.75 7.25
C ILE A 160 -10.36 -3.35 7.42
N PHE A 161 -9.08 -3.21 7.76
CA PHE A 161 -8.49 -1.89 7.99
C PHE A 161 -8.40 -1.03 6.71
N PRO A 162 -8.02 -1.56 5.53
CA PRO A 162 -8.15 -0.83 4.27
C PRO A 162 -9.57 -0.31 4.01
N ILE A 163 -10.61 -1.12 4.23
CA ILE A 163 -11.99 -0.73 3.95
C ILE A 163 -12.53 0.24 5.01
N ILE A 164 -12.35 -0.07 6.29
CA ILE A 164 -12.98 0.67 7.40
C ILE A 164 -12.20 1.95 7.75
N LEU A 165 -10.86 1.93 7.70
CA LEU A 165 -10.04 3.09 8.02
C LEU A 165 -9.44 3.73 6.77
N GLY A 166 -8.95 2.94 5.83
CA GLY A 166 -8.30 3.44 4.62
C GLY A 166 -9.25 4.21 3.72
N ALA A 167 -10.47 3.70 3.48
CA ALA A 167 -11.45 4.38 2.62
C ALA A 167 -11.86 5.78 3.15
N PRO A 168 -12.26 5.96 4.43
CA PRO A 168 -12.55 7.30 4.96
C PRO A 168 -11.37 8.26 4.86
N ILE A 169 -10.15 7.81 5.18
CA ILE A 169 -8.95 8.64 5.07
C ILE A 169 -8.75 9.10 3.63
N MET A 170 -8.89 8.20 2.65
CA MET A 170 -8.75 8.56 1.24
C MET A 170 -9.84 9.52 0.77
N ILE A 171 -11.08 9.39 1.24
CA ILE A 171 -12.16 10.35 0.93
C ILE A 171 -11.76 11.74 1.44
N ILE A 172 -11.33 11.85 2.70
CA ILE A 172 -10.88 13.13 3.29
C ILE A 172 -9.69 13.71 2.50
N MET A 173 -8.71 12.87 2.13
CA MET A 173 -7.57 13.29 1.31
C MET A 173 -7.99 13.93 -0.03
N GLN A 174 -9.06 13.41 -0.64
CA GLN A 174 -9.57 13.90 -1.92
C GLN A 174 -10.41 15.16 -1.78
N GLU A 175 -11.25 15.24 -0.74
CA GLU A 175 -12.21 16.33 -0.59
C GLU A 175 -11.60 17.55 0.08
N GLU A 176 -10.86 17.37 1.18
CA GLU A 176 -10.30 18.48 1.97
C GLU A 176 -8.98 18.99 1.39
N PHE A 177 -8.10 18.08 0.99
CA PHE A 177 -6.75 18.42 0.55
C PHE A 177 -6.59 18.43 -0.97
N HIS A 178 -7.66 18.15 -1.72
CA HIS A 178 -7.67 18.06 -3.18
C HIS A 178 -6.54 17.19 -3.75
N LEU A 179 -6.16 16.13 -3.01
CA LEU A 179 -5.10 15.23 -3.43
C LEU A 179 -5.63 14.29 -4.50
N LEU A 180 -5.07 14.40 -5.70
CA LEU A 180 -5.32 13.47 -6.80
C LEU A 180 -4.39 12.25 -6.69
N ASP A 181 -4.87 11.12 -7.19
CA ASP A 181 -4.04 9.93 -7.37
C ASP A 181 -2.87 10.20 -8.32
N LEU A 182 -1.80 9.40 -8.23
CA LEU A 182 -0.59 9.65 -9.02
C LEU A 182 -0.81 9.55 -10.52
N TRP A 183 -1.72 8.70 -10.96
CA TRP A 183 -1.90 8.46 -12.37
C TRP A 183 -2.60 9.65 -13.03
N THR A 184 -3.62 10.17 -12.38
CA THR A 184 -4.29 11.41 -12.77
C THR A 184 -3.34 12.61 -12.74
N ARG A 185 -2.48 12.72 -11.72
CA ARG A 185 -1.42 13.75 -11.67
C ARG A 185 -0.51 13.68 -12.89
N ARG A 186 -0.03 12.48 -13.23
CA ARG A 186 0.85 12.26 -14.38
C ARG A 186 0.17 12.65 -15.69
N LYS A 187 -1.08 12.24 -15.90
CA LYS A 187 -1.85 12.63 -17.09
C LYS A 187 -2.02 14.13 -17.22
N LYS A 188 -2.28 14.82 -16.12
CA LYS A 188 -2.43 16.29 -16.10
C LYS A 188 -1.11 16.98 -16.46
N GLU A 189 0.01 16.47 -15.95
CA GLU A 189 1.35 16.94 -16.29
C GLU A 189 1.63 16.72 -17.79
N GLU A 190 1.32 15.53 -18.33
CA GLU A 190 1.46 15.21 -19.76
C GLU A 190 0.61 16.13 -20.67
N SER A 191 -0.66 16.38 -20.32
CA SER A 191 -1.52 17.29 -21.12
C SER A 191 -1.06 18.75 -21.07
N ALA A 192 -0.48 19.20 -19.95
CA ALA A 192 0.01 20.56 -19.82
C ALA A 192 1.26 20.83 -20.67
N ASP A 193 2.09 19.80 -20.86
CA ASP A 193 3.26 19.87 -21.75
C ASP A 193 2.85 19.91 -23.24
N GLU A 194 1.75 19.24 -23.62
CA GLU A 194 1.24 19.24 -25.00
C GLU A 194 0.62 20.58 -25.44
N ASP A 195 -0.04 21.30 -24.53
CA ASP A 195 -0.68 22.59 -24.81
C ASP A 195 0.27 23.81 -24.73
N SER A 196 1.55 23.60 -24.40
CA SER A 196 2.54 24.69 -24.35
C SER A 196 2.88 25.16 -25.77
N PRO A 197 2.70 26.46 -26.11
CA PRO A 197 3.04 26.95 -27.45
C PRO A 197 4.51 26.68 -27.72
N ALA A 198 4.77 26.01 -28.85
CA ALA A 198 6.13 25.79 -29.34
C ALA A 198 6.80 27.16 -29.53
N GLU A 199 7.65 27.53 -28.57
CA GLU A 199 8.55 28.69 -28.69
C GLU A 199 9.36 28.48 -29.98
N LYS A 200 9.04 29.29 -31.00
CA LYS A 200 9.74 29.35 -32.28
C LYS A 200 10.86 30.36 -32.21
#